data_AF-A0AAU0XHW4-F1
#
_entry.id   AF-A0AAU0XHW4-F1
#
_cell.length_a   1.000
_cell.length_b   1.000
_cell.length_c   1.000
_cell.angle_alpha   90.00
_cell.angle_beta   90.00
_cell.angle_gamma   90.00
#
_symmetry.space_group_name_H-M   'P 1'
#
loop_
_entity.id
_entity.type
_entity.pdbx_description
1 polymer ?
#
loop_
_entity_poly.entity_id
_entity_poly.type
_entity_poly.pdbx_seq_one_letter_code
_entity_poly.pdbx_strand_id
1 'polypeptide(L)'
;MIHHRTSALILAFSGLLLSACAAGAPARPNTGRQMVLDRLAAADDAPYSAAMRAVTQSGTERLQLMVGRINLNTPLTGRTTDKTKQYTEDVVITRQKVYRRASGSHGVWQEFPAAAAKGGIPTDRLPQYARLILGHSGSVHRGSEPVRVSASLSPKDIESVDRAVGRNLRPSTAIDADVWIDKDGRIVRVRQVIHFASDPAIQNTLTLTDFKSVVSVSAPVAR
;
A
#
# COMPACT_ATOMS: atom_id res chain seq x y z
N MET A 1 -54.85 -59.81 40.42
CA MET A 1 -54.38 -58.93 39.33
C MET A 1 -53.64 -59.82 38.34
N ILE A 2 -54.31 -60.26 37.28
CA ILE A 2 -54.23 -59.68 35.91
C ILE A 2 -52.76 -59.76 35.43
N HIS A 3 -52.40 -60.85 34.76
CA HIS A 3 -52.31 -61.00 33.29
C HIS A 3 -51.11 -60.22 32.70
N HIS A 4 -50.13 -60.94 32.14
CA HIS A 4 -49.82 -60.99 30.69
C HIS A 4 -48.96 -59.76 30.23
N ARG A 5 -48.03 -59.81 29.27
CA ARG A 5 -47.69 -60.78 28.22
C ARG A 5 -46.45 -60.26 27.46
N THR A 6 -45.65 -61.20 26.96
CA THR A 6 -45.01 -61.28 25.61
C THR A 6 -44.48 -60.05 24.85
N SER A 7 -43.20 -60.19 24.50
CA SER A 7 -42.51 -60.02 23.20
C SER A 7 -43.29 -59.64 21.93
N ALA A 8 -42.67 -58.80 21.09
CA ALA A 8 -42.46 -58.95 19.62
C ALA A 8 -41.63 -57.72 19.14
N LEU A 9 -40.44 -57.84 18.53
CA LEU A 9 -40.16 -58.19 17.12
C LEU A 9 -40.91 -57.24 16.15
N ILE A 10 -40.28 -56.45 15.27
CA ILE A 10 -40.09 -56.81 13.84
C ILE A 10 -39.52 -55.65 12.98
N LEU A 11 -38.68 -56.05 12.00
CA LEU A 11 -38.34 -55.53 10.66
C LEU A 11 -37.52 -54.24 10.41
N ALA A 12 -36.33 -54.50 9.86
CA ALA A 12 -35.60 -53.70 8.89
C ALA A 12 -36.34 -53.59 7.53
N PHE A 13 -36.05 -52.55 6.73
CA PHE A 13 -35.64 -52.71 5.32
C PHE A 13 -35.13 -51.39 4.71
N SER A 14 -34.14 -51.56 3.85
CA SER A 14 -33.35 -50.59 3.08
C SER A 14 -34.13 -49.73 2.09
N GLY A 15 -33.55 -48.56 1.75
CA GLY A 15 -33.93 -47.75 0.59
C GLY A 15 -32.79 -46.86 0.12
N LEU A 16 -31.96 -47.39 -0.79
CA LEU A 16 -31.09 -46.62 -1.69
C LEU A 16 -31.99 -45.99 -2.77
N LEU A 17 -31.82 -44.69 -3.08
CA LEU A 17 -31.90 -44.13 -4.43
C LEU A 17 -31.33 -42.70 -4.46
N LEU A 18 -30.68 -42.40 -5.57
CA LEU A 18 -29.80 -41.28 -5.83
C LEU A 18 -30.53 -39.93 -5.93
N SER A 19 -29.88 -38.87 -5.47
CA SER A 19 -29.96 -37.56 -6.12
C SER A 19 -28.56 -37.04 -6.42
N ALA A 20 -28.35 -36.79 -7.71
CA ALA A 20 -27.15 -36.26 -8.30
C ALA A 20 -26.97 -34.76 -7.98
N CYS A 21 -25.71 -34.32 -8.06
CA CYS A 21 -25.29 -32.96 -8.38
C CYS A 21 -25.73 -31.84 -7.41
N ALA A 22 -24.95 -31.67 -6.35
CA ALA A 22 -24.35 -30.37 -6.14
C ALA A 22 -22.86 -30.52 -6.44
N ALA A 23 -22.46 -30.17 -7.66
CA ALA A 23 -21.09 -29.76 -7.92
C ALA A 23 -20.81 -28.52 -7.06
N GLY A 24 -20.45 -28.74 -5.80
CA GLY A 24 -19.76 -27.74 -5.00
C GLY A 24 -18.42 -27.53 -5.66
N ALA A 25 -18.37 -26.56 -6.57
CA ALA A 25 -17.15 -26.18 -7.26
C ALA A 25 -16.00 -26.15 -6.24
N PRO A 26 -14.82 -26.73 -6.53
CA PRO A 26 -13.67 -26.50 -5.66
C PRO A 26 -13.51 -24.98 -5.57
N ALA A 27 -13.33 -24.43 -4.36
CA ALA A 27 -12.94 -23.04 -4.23
C ALA A 27 -11.74 -22.83 -5.17
N ARG A 28 -11.97 -22.06 -6.26
CA ARG A 28 -11.00 -21.84 -7.34
C ARG A 28 -9.66 -21.45 -6.70
N PRO A 29 -8.50 -21.88 -7.23
CA PRO A 29 -7.21 -21.60 -6.63
C PRO A 29 -6.93 -20.10 -6.63
N ASN A 30 -7.40 -19.44 -5.57
CA ASN A 30 -7.22 -18.04 -5.22
C ASN A 30 -5.85 -17.85 -4.53
N THR A 31 -4.90 -18.76 -4.78
CA THR A 31 -3.71 -18.93 -3.93
C THR A 31 -2.81 -17.72 -3.95
N GLY A 32 -2.75 -16.96 -5.04
CA GLY A 32 -1.96 -15.73 -5.09
C GLY A 32 -2.62 -14.54 -4.42
N ARG A 33 -3.90 -14.29 -4.72
CA ARG A 33 -4.67 -13.21 -4.09
C ARG A 33 -4.77 -13.42 -2.58
N GLN A 34 -5.20 -14.62 -2.17
CA GLN A 34 -5.37 -14.95 -0.76
C GLN A 34 -4.04 -14.85 -0.01
N MET A 35 -2.94 -15.38 -0.57
CA MET A 35 -1.60 -15.24 0.03
C MET A 35 -1.23 -13.76 0.27
N VAL A 36 -1.47 -12.86 -0.70
CA VAL A 36 -1.17 -11.43 -0.48
C VAL A 36 -2.08 -10.83 0.58
N LEU A 37 -3.37 -11.17 0.60
CA LEU A 37 -4.30 -10.71 1.64
C LEU A 37 -3.87 -11.19 3.04
N ASP A 38 -3.46 -12.45 3.15
CA ASP A 38 -2.96 -13.05 4.40
C ASP A 38 -1.68 -12.36 4.87
N ARG A 39 -0.73 -12.10 3.96
CA ARG A 39 0.49 -11.31 4.28
C ARG A 39 0.14 -9.91 4.78
N LEU A 40 -0.77 -9.21 4.09
CA LEU A 40 -1.20 -7.87 4.50
C LEU A 40 -1.97 -7.87 5.82
N ALA A 41 -2.63 -8.97 6.18
CA ALA A 41 -3.34 -9.13 7.44
C ALA A 41 -2.39 -9.50 8.60
N ALA A 42 -1.34 -10.28 8.31
CA ALA A 42 -0.32 -10.67 9.28
C ALA A 42 0.79 -9.62 9.48
N ALA A 43 0.80 -8.57 8.66
CA ALA A 43 1.79 -7.49 8.75
C ALA A 43 1.73 -6.82 10.12
N ASP A 44 2.89 -6.67 10.75
CA ASP A 44 3.04 -5.96 12.03
C ASP A 44 2.58 -4.49 11.89
N ASP A 45 1.70 -4.06 12.78
CA ASP A 45 1.18 -2.70 12.84
C ASP A 45 1.98 -1.79 13.78
N ALA A 46 3.02 -2.32 14.44
CA ALA A 46 3.92 -1.53 15.26
C ALA A 46 4.59 -0.40 14.45
N PRO A 47 4.77 0.79 15.05
CA PRO A 47 5.54 1.87 14.43
C PRO A 47 6.98 1.47 14.12
N TYR A 48 7.46 1.82 12.93
CA TYR A 48 8.83 1.56 12.49
C TYR A 48 9.37 2.72 11.65
N SER A 49 10.67 2.68 11.32
CA SER A 49 11.29 3.59 10.37
C SER A 49 11.87 2.84 9.18
N ALA A 50 11.90 3.49 8.02
CA ALA A 50 12.52 2.96 6.81
C ALA A 50 13.36 4.04 6.11
N ALA A 51 14.47 3.63 5.52
CA ALA A 51 15.14 4.44 4.52
C ALA A 51 14.21 4.53 3.30
N MET A 52 14.01 5.74 2.82
CA MET A 52 13.11 6.06 1.74
C MET A 52 13.90 6.62 0.56
N ARG A 53 13.56 6.15 -0.63
CA ARG A 53 13.92 6.78 -1.89
C ARG A 53 12.69 6.89 -2.77
N ALA A 54 12.33 8.11 -3.12
CA ALA A 54 11.22 8.40 -4.01
C ALA A 54 11.69 9.18 -5.23
N VAL A 55 11.24 8.77 -6.42
CA VAL A 55 11.62 9.38 -7.68
C VAL A 55 10.38 9.65 -8.51
N THR A 56 10.31 10.86 -9.06
CA THR A 56 9.34 11.26 -10.08
C THR A 56 10.07 11.51 -11.40
N GLN A 57 9.57 10.93 -12.48
CA GLN A 57 10.17 11.00 -13.81
C GLN A 57 9.12 11.28 -14.89
N SER A 58 9.54 11.94 -15.97
CA SER A 58 8.80 12.08 -17.21
C SER A 58 9.71 11.64 -18.35
N GLY A 59 9.39 10.54 -19.02
CA GLY A 59 10.32 9.90 -19.96
C GLY A 59 11.68 9.58 -19.30
N THR A 60 12.77 10.07 -19.88
CA THR A 60 14.13 9.92 -19.34
C THR A 60 14.49 10.99 -18.30
N GLU A 61 13.68 12.03 -18.17
CA GLU A 61 13.94 13.14 -17.27
C GLU A 61 13.51 12.80 -15.83
N ARG A 62 14.42 13.01 -14.86
CA ARG A 62 14.10 12.98 -13.44
C ARG A 62 13.63 14.36 -12.99
N LEU A 63 12.34 14.46 -12.64
CA LEU A 63 11.71 15.69 -12.14
C LEU A 63 12.01 15.91 -10.66
N GLN A 64 11.98 14.84 -9.85
CA GLN A 64 12.17 14.91 -8.41
C GLN A 64 12.89 13.67 -7.87
N LEU A 65 13.73 13.86 -6.84
CA LEU A 65 14.28 12.80 -6.00
C LEU A 65 14.16 13.24 -4.55
N MET A 66 13.46 12.43 -3.76
CA MET A 66 13.42 12.59 -2.31
C MET A 66 14.09 11.37 -1.67
N VAL A 67 15.05 11.62 -0.78
CA VAL A 67 15.79 10.57 -0.07
C VAL A 67 15.84 10.87 1.41
N GLY A 68 15.78 9.86 2.27
CA GLY A 68 15.92 10.07 3.70
C GLY A 68 15.42 8.91 4.53
N ARG A 69 14.97 9.19 5.75
CA ARG A 69 14.35 8.21 6.64
C ARG A 69 13.05 8.76 7.20
N ILE A 70 12.00 7.96 7.13
CA ILE A 70 10.67 8.28 7.63
C ILE A 70 10.18 7.21 8.60
N ASN A 71 9.34 7.61 9.54
CA ASN A 71 8.56 6.73 10.40
C ASN A 71 7.21 6.41 9.73
N LEU A 72 6.81 5.15 9.81
CA LEU A 72 5.61 4.55 9.21
C LEU A 72 4.80 3.82 10.30
N ASN A 73 3.53 3.50 10.02
CA ASN A 73 2.56 3.00 11.00
C ASN A 73 2.35 3.95 12.21
N THR A 74 2.65 5.23 12.02
CA THR A 74 2.51 6.34 12.98
C THR A 74 2.29 7.61 12.16
N PRO A 75 1.84 8.75 12.73
CA PRO A 75 1.91 10.01 12.00
C PRO A 75 3.26 10.20 11.30
N LEU A 76 3.21 10.50 10.00
CA LEU A 76 4.38 10.62 9.15
C LEU A 76 5.35 11.63 9.76
N THR A 77 6.54 11.15 10.10
CA THR A 77 7.64 11.97 10.61
C THR A 77 8.93 11.49 9.97
N GLY A 78 9.94 12.34 9.87
CA GLY A 78 11.17 11.93 9.23
C GLY A 78 12.08 13.10 8.88
N ARG A 79 13.22 12.75 8.29
CA ARG A 79 14.15 13.70 7.70
C ARG A 79 14.49 13.25 6.30
N THR A 80 14.34 14.15 5.35
CA THR A 80 14.59 13.86 3.93
C THR A 80 15.33 15.03 3.27
N THR A 81 15.98 14.76 2.15
CA THR A 81 16.43 15.76 1.20
C THR A 81 15.58 15.62 -0.05
N ASP A 82 14.99 16.72 -0.50
CA ASP A 82 14.20 16.81 -1.72
C ASP A 82 14.98 17.57 -2.79
N LYS A 83 15.05 17.01 -4.00
CA LYS A 83 15.88 17.53 -5.09
C LYS A 83 15.12 17.53 -6.41
N THR A 84 14.98 18.72 -6.97
CA THR A 84 14.50 18.97 -8.34
C THR A 84 15.65 19.52 -9.20
N LYS A 85 15.37 19.98 -10.42
CA LYS A 85 16.34 20.75 -11.21
C LYS A 85 16.56 22.16 -10.63
N GLN A 86 15.54 22.71 -9.98
CA GLN A 86 15.49 24.11 -9.54
C GLN A 86 16.01 24.29 -8.11
N TYR A 87 15.89 23.28 -7.26
CA TYR A 87 16.28 23.38 -5.86
C TYR A 87 16.74 22.05 -5.27
N THR A 88 17.44 22.14 -4.14
CA THR A 88 17.68 21.04 -3.22
C THR A 88 17.37 21.53 -1.81
N GLU A 89 16.48 20.85 -1.11
CA GLU A 89 15.99 21.25 0.22
C GLU A 89 16.20 20.15 1.25
N ASP A 90 16.62 20.52 2.45
CA ASP A 90 16.48 19.67 3.63
C ASP A 90 15.04 19.81 4.14
N VAL A 91 14.41 18.68 4.48
CA VAL A 91 13.03 18.62 4.96
C VAL A 91 12.99 17.86 6.28
N VAL A 92 12.41 18.47 7.32
CA VAL A 92 12.13 17.81 8.61
C VAL A 92 10.61 17.75 8.79
N ILE A 93 10.08 16.53 8.90
CA ILE A 93 8.66 16.28 9.10
C ILE A 93 8.46 15.90 10.56
N THR A 94 7.77 16.74 11.32
CA THR A 94 7.36 16.47 12.70
C THR A 94 5.85 16.20 12.75
N ARG A 95 5.35 15.81 13.92
CA ARG A 95 3.90 15.63 14.11
C ARG A 95 3.11 16.95 13.94
N GLN A 96 3.75 18.09 14.16
CA GLN A 96 3.09 19.40 14.22
C GLN A 96 3.30 20.21 12.94
N LYS A 97 4.52 20.18 12.38
CA LYS A 97 4.92 21.01 11.25
C LYS A 97 5.88 20.28 10.32
N VAL A 98 5.94 20.76 9.08
CA VAL A 98 7.01 20.46 8.12
C VAL A 98 7.94 21.66 8.09
N TYR A 99 9.24 21.42 8.19
CA TYR A 99 10.28 22.43 8.09
C TYR A 99 11.07 22.20 6.81
N ARG A 100 11.32 23.26 6.05
CA ARG A 100 12.15 23.20 4.82
C ARG A 100 13.22 24.28 4.85
N ARG A 101 14.38 23.98 4.28
CA ARG A 101 15.41 24.99 3.96
C ARG A 101 16.21 24.54 2.76
N ALA A 102 16.88 25.47 2.08
CA ALA A 102 17.88 25.10 1.08
C ALA A 102 18.98 24.22 1.71
N SER A 103 19.28 23.08 1.08
CA SER A 103 20.26 22.13 1.61
C SER A 103 21.65 22.74 1.62
N GLY A 104 22.43 22.45 2.66
CA GLY A 104 23.77 23.04 2.86
C GLY A 104 23.78 24.52 3.23
N SER A 105 22.61 25.16 3.35
CA SER A 105 22.52 26.55 3.79
C SER A 105 22.49 26.69 5.32
N HIS A 106 22.96 27.84 5.80
CA HIS A 106 22.70 28.36 7.15
C HIS A 106 21.43 29.23 7.18
N GLY A 107 20.52 29.04 6.21
CA GLY A 107 19.28 29.80 6.12
C GLY A 107 18.25 29.35 7.15
N VAL A 108 17.30 30.25 7.43
CA VAL A 108 16.19 30.01 8.35
C VAL A 108 15.30 28.88 7.84
N TRP A 109 14.86 28.01 8.76
CA TRP A 109 13.86 26.99 8.46
C TRP A 109 12.50 27.64 8.19
N GLN A 110 11.97 27.40 7.00
CA GLN A 110 10.60 27.76 6.66
C GLN A 110 9.64 26.72 7.25
N GLU A 111 8.55 27.19 7.83
CA GLU A 111 7.57 26.35 8.51
C GLU A 111 6.28 26.21 7.71
N PHE A 112 5.78 24.98 7.62
CA PHE A 112 4.53 24.65 6.95
C PHE A 112 3.67 23.78 7.88
N PRO A 113 2.33 23.79 7.71
CA PRO A 113 1.45 22.86 8.42
C PRO A 113 1.84 21.39 8.16
N ALA A 114 1.66 20.50 9.14
CA ALA A 114 1.94 19.06 8.97
C ALA A 114 1.25 18.43 7.75
N ALA A 115 0.08 18.93 7.36
CA ALA A 115 -0.66 18.48 6.18
C ALA A 115 0.15 18.63 4.86
N ALA A 116 1.12 19.55 4.81
CA ALA A 116 2.00 19.72 3.65
C ALA A 116 2.87 18.49 3.35
N ALA A 117 3.09 17.59 4.33
CA ALA A 117 3.81 16.34 4.11
C ALA A 117 3.03 15.33 3.24
N LYS A 118 1.71 15.49 3.11
CA LYS A 118 0.83 14.54 2.41
C LYS A 118 0.82 14.67 0.88
N GLY A 119 1.52 15.67 0.32
CA GLY A 119 1.45 16.00 -1.10
C GLY A 119 2.27 15.12 -2.06
N GLY A 120 3.21 14.30 -1.57
CA GLY A 120 4.13 13.56 -2.43
C GLY A 120 3.93 12.05 -2.49
N ILE A 121 3.62 11.42 -1.35
CA ILE A 121 3.56 9.96 -1.23
C ILE A 121 2.57 9.60 -0.11
N PRO A 122 1.42 8.96 -0.40
CA PRO A 122 0.44 8.56 0.60
C PRO A 122 0.93 7.31 1.37
N THR A 123 1.96 7.52 2.19
CA THR A 123 2.63 6.47 2.98
C THR A 123 1.76 5.89 4.10
N ASP A 124 0.71 6.61 4.52
CA ASP A 124 -0.25 6.17 5.54
C ASP A 124 -1.31 5.19 5.00
N ARG A 125 -1.37 4.97 3.67
CA ARG A 125 -2.39 4.14 3.03
C ARG A 125 -1.82 3.02 2.13
N LEU A 126 -0.53 2.71 2.24
CA LEU A 126 0.13 1.75 1.36
C LEU A 126 -0.57 0.36 1.32
N PRO A 127 -0.97 -0.25 2.46
CA PRO A 127 -1.71 -1.52 2.44
C PRO A 127 -3.08 -1.41 1.75
N GLN A 128 -3.77 -0.27 1.86
CA GLN A 128 -5.07 -0.02 1.25
C GLN A 128 -4.96 0.05 -0.28
N TYR A 129 -3.86 0.60 -0.82
CA TYR A 129 -3.61 0.56 -2.26
C TYR A 129 -3.36 -0.86 -2.77
N ALA A 130 -2.63 -1.70 -2.02
CA ALA A 130 -2.48 -3.11 -2.38
C ALA A 130 -3.84 -3.84 -2.40
N ARG A 131 -4.70 -3.59 -1.39
CA ARG A 131 -6.07 -4.13 -1.35
C ARG A 131 -6.94 -3.61 -2.51
N LEU A 132 -6.80 -2.33 -2.89
CA LEU A 132 -7.50 -1.74 -4.03
C LEU A 132 -7.13 -2.44 -5.34
N ILE A 133 -5.83 -2.67 -5.57
CA ILE A 133 -5.31 -3.40 -6.74
C ILE A 133 -5.92 -4.81 -6.80
N LEU A 134 -5.92 -5.54 -5.68
CA LEU A 134 -6.53 -6.86 -5.62
C LEU A 134 -8.06 -6.79 -5.84
N GLY A 135 -8.73 -5.78 -5.29
CA GLY A 135 -10.16 -5.53 -5.50
C GLY A 135 -10.54 -5.38 -6.98
N HIS A 136 -9.69 -4.73 -7.77
CA HIS A 136 -9.85 -4.53 -9.21
C HIS A 136 -9.37 -5.71 -10.07
N SER A 137 -9.36 -6.92 -9.52
CA SER A 137 -8.85 -8.13 -10.19
C SER A 137 -7.41 -8.00 -10.67
N GLY A 138 -6.58 -7.22 -9.95
CA GLY A 138 -5.18 -7.04 -10.26
C GLY A 138 -4.40 -8.35 -10.27
N SER A 139 -3.37 -8.39 -11.11
CA SER A 139 -2.50 -9.55 -11.29
C SER A 139 -1.56 -9.72 -10.10
N VAL A 140 -1.36 -10.96 -9.66
CA VAL A 140 -0.37 -11.32 -8.63
C VAL A 140 0.80 -12.06 -9.28
N HIS A 141 1.99 -11.50 -9.15
CA HIS A 141 3.23 -12.03 -9.74
C HIS A 141 4.08 -12.69 -8.65
N ARG A 142 4.06 -14.03 -8.61
CA ARG A 142 4.67 -14.84 -7.53
C ARG A 142 6.01 -15.48 -7.89
N GLY A 143 6.54 -15.19 -9.06
CA GLY A 143 7.80 -15.78 -9.54
C GLY A 143 9.06 -15.26 -8.83
N SER A 144 8.91 -14.28 -7.94
CA SER A 144 10.02 -13.66 -7.22
C SER A 144 9.52 -13.00 -5.93
N GLU A 145 10.40 -12.92 -4.91
CA GLU A 145 10.22 -12.04 -3.77
C GLU A 145 10.91 -10.68 -4.02
N PRO A 146 10.37 -9.55 -3.53
CA PRO A 146 9.03 -9.40 -2.93
C PRO A 146 7.91 -9.65 -3.95
N VAL A 147 6.77 -10.19 -3.49
CA VAL A 147 5.61 -10.46 -4.35
C VAL A 147 5.07 -9.15 -4.91
N ARG A 148 4.84 -9.09 -6.23
CA ARG A 148 4.28 -7.92 -6.90
C ARG A 148 2.79 -8.11 -7.17
N VAL A 149 2.00 -7.09 -6.89
CA VAL A 149 0.62 -6.96 -7.38
C VAL A 149 0.52 -5.77 -8.32
N SER A 150 -0.28 -5.88 -9.37
CA SER A 150 -0.42 -4.81 -10.38
C SER A 150 -1.83 -4.67 -10.91
N ALA A 151 -2.29 -3.45 -11.15
CA ALA A 151 -3.54 -3.16 -11.86
C ALA A 151 -3.44 -1.83 -12.61
N SER A 152 -4.28 -1.65 -13.63
CA SER A 152 -4.58 -0.32 -14.18
C SER A 152 -5.80 0.23 -13.44
N LEU A 153 -5.68 1.45 -12.92
CA LEU A 153 -6.67 2.10 -12.07
C LEU A 153 -7.05 3.46 -12.67
N SER A 154 -8.26 3.92 -12.38
CA SER A 154 -8.69 5.28 -12.67
C SER A 154 -8.41 6.22 -11.47
N PRO A 155 -8.40 7.55 -11.69
CA PRO A 155 -8.38 8.51 -10.58
C PRO A 155 -9.51 8.30 -9.57
N LYS A 156 -10.68 7.83 -10.04
CA LYS A 156 -11.85 7.55 -9.19
C LYS A 156 -11.62 6.35 -8.27
N ASP A 157 -10.90 5.33 -8.74
CA ASP A 157 -10.53 4.18 -7.91
C ASP A 157 -9.57 4.62 -6.80
N ILE A 158 -8.60 5.48 -7.12
CA ILE A 158 -7.71 6.08 -6.13
C ILE A 158 -8.48 6.97 -5.15
N GLU A 159 -9.45 7.77 -5.61
CA GLU A 159 -10.31 8.63 -4.77
C GLU A 159 -11.10 7.81 -3.73
N SER A 160 -11.39 6.53 -3.98
CA SER A 160 -12.05 5.64 -3.01
C SER A 160 -11.19 5.30 -1.77
N VAL A 161 -9.87 5.34 -1.92
CA VAL A 161 -8.91 5.09 -0.83
C VAL A 161 -8.38 6.40 -0.26
N ASP A 162 -8.06 7.35 -1.14
CA ASP A 162 -7.52 8.66 -0.79
C ASP A 162 -8.15 9.74 -1.67
N ARG A 163 -9.10 10.45 -1.07
CA ARG A 163 -9.84 11.52 -1.75
C ARG A 163 -8.94 12.64 -2.27
N ALA A 164 -7.93 13.05 -1.50
CA ALA A 164 -7.08 14.16 -1.89
C ALA A 164 -6.18 13.76 -3.07
N VAL A 165 -5.57 12.58 -3.00
CA VAL A 165 -4.72 12.06 -4.09
C VAL A 165 -5.54 11.81 -5.34
N GLY A 166 -6.69 11.15 -5.24
CA GLY A 166 -7.55 10.89 -6.41
C GLY A 166 -8.01 12.16 -7.11
N ARG A 167 -8.30 13.23 -6.35
CA ARG A 167 -8.64 14.56 -6.92
C ARG A 167 -7.46 15.19 -7.66
N ASN A 168 -6.26 15.12 -7.09
CA ASN A 168 -5.05 15.64 -7.74
C ASN A 168 -4.71 14.88 -9.03
N LEU A 169 -5.13 13.62 -9.14
CA LEU A 169 -4.94 12.77 -10.31
C LEU A 169 -6.04 12.90 -11.37
N ARG A 170 -7.10 13.71 -11.16
CA ARG A 170 -8.21 13.85 -12.14
C ARG A 170 -7.80 14.21 -13.58
N PRO A 171 -6.73 14.97 -13.83
CA PRO A 171 -6.27 15.21 -15.21
C PRO A 171 -5.74 13.96 -15.92
N SER A 172 -5.42 12.89 -15.18
CA SER A 172 -4.91 11.64 -15.76
C SER A 172 -6.04 10.77 -16.34
N THR A 173 -5.71 10.04 -17.39
CA THR A 173 -6.62 9.12 -18.09
C THR A 173 -6.56 7.71 -17.51
N ALA A 174 -5.40 7.29 -16.99
CA ALA A 174 -5.19 6.00 -16.34
C ALA A 174 -3.97 6.04 -15.42
N ILE A 175 -3.91 5.12 -14.46
CA ILE A 175 -2.78 4.91 -13.57
C ILE A 175 -2.43 3.42 -13.55
N ASP A 176 -1.29 3.04 -14.11
CA ASP A 176 -0.76 1.70 -13.93
C ASP A 176 -0.01 1.64 -12.61
N ALA A 177 -0.54 0.88 -11.65
CA ALA A 177 -0.02 0.78 -10.31
C ALA A 177 0.57 -0.61 -10.05
N ASP A 178 1.79 -0.64 -9.53
CA ASP A 178 2.45 -1.82 -8.99
C ASP A 178 2.80 -1.61 -7.52
N VAL A 179 2.59 -2.64 -6.71
CA VAL A 179 3.01 -2.67 -5.30
C VAL A 179 3.78 -3.96 -5.04
N TRP A 180 4.90 -3.87 -4.34
CA TRP A 180 5.69 -5.02 -3.90
C TRP A 180 5.55 -5.20 -2.40
N ILE A 181 5.20 -6.42 -2.00
CA ILE A 181 4.97 -6.84 -0.63
C ILE A 181 6.02 -7.89 -0.27
N ASP A 182 6.78 -7.66 0.80
CA ASP A 182 7.75 -8.63 1.29
C ASP A 182 7.08 -9.82 2.00
N LYS A 183 7.89 -10.75 2.52
CA LYS A 183 7.41 -11.92 3.25
C LYS A 183 6.74 -11.58 4.59
N ASP A 184 7.06 -10.42 5.17
CA ASP A 184 6.52 -9.96 6.46
C ASP A 184 5.25 -9.10 6.24
N GLY A 185 4.76 -8.99 5.00
CA GLY A 185 3.58 -8.20 4.67
C GLY A 185 3.84 -6.69 4.53
N ARG A 186 5.10 -6.24 4.60
CA ARG A 186 5.44 -4.82 4.44
C ARG A 186 5.43 -4.44 2.97
N ILE A 187 4.93 -3.24 2.70
CA ILE A 187 5.09 -2.62 1.38
C ILE A 187 6.51 -2.09 1.27
N VAL A 188 7.30 -2.65 0.35
CA VAL A 188 8.71 -2.28 0.16
C VAL A 188 8.95 -1.42 -1.09
N ARG A 189 8.01 -1.45 -2.03
CA ARG A 189 8.07 -0.62 -3.24
C ARG A 189 6.65 -0.33 -3.75
N VAL A 190 6.47 0.89 -4.23
CA VAL A 190 5.30 1.28 -5.04
C VAL A 190 5.82 1.91 -6.31
N ARG A 191 5.22 1.54 -7.45
CA ARG A 191 5.44 2.22 -8.74
C ARG A 191 4.08 2.59 -9.31
N GLN A 192 3.99 3.79 -9.84
CA GLN A 192 2.82 4.27 -10.56
C GLN A 192 3.28 4.92 -11.86
N VAL A 193 2.60 4.61 -12.96
CA VAL A 193 2.72 5.34 -14.23
C VAL A 193 1.39 6.03 -14.47
N ILE A 194 1.41 7.36 -14.45
CA ILE A 194 0.24 8.21 -14.60
C ILE A 194 0.19 8.67 -16.06
N HIS A 195 -0.86 8.29 -16.77
CA HIS A 195 -1.07 8.61 -18.17
C HIS A 195 -1.94 9.85 -18.32
N PHE A 196 -1.63 10.70 -19.28
CA PHE A 196 -2.41 11.90 -19.61
C PHE A 196 -2.85 11.83 -21.07
N ALA A 197 -3.86 12.62 -21.43
CA ALA A 197 -4.39 12.63 -22.80
C ALA A 197 -3.41 13.26 -23.80
N SER A 198 -2.63 14.25 -23.37
CA SER A 198 -1.77 15.05 -24.26
C SER A 198 -0.37 15.33 -23.70
N ASP A 199 -0.12 15.00 -22.44
CA ASP A 199 1.17 15.18 -21.78
C ASP A 199 1.93 13.85 -21.65
N PRO A 200 3.27 13.87 -21.60
CA PRO A 200 4.05 12.68 -21.30
C PRO A 200 3.65 12.04 -19.97
N ALA A 201 3.65 10.71 -19.93
CA ALA A 201 3.35 9.98 -18.70
C ALA A 201 4.35 10.32 -17.59
N ILE A 202 3.84 10.39 -16.36
CA ILE A 202 4.65 10.62 -15.16
C ILE A 202 4.80 9.31 -14.40
N GLN A 203 6.04 8.88 -14.18
CA GLN A 203 6.36 7.71 -13.37
C GLN A 203 6.77 8.15 -11.96
N ASN A 204 6.08 7.65 -10.95
CA ASN A 204 6.46 7.75 -9.55
C ASN A 204 6.95 6.40 -9.04
N THR A 205 8.07 6.36 -8.34
CA THR A 205 8.56 5.16 -7.64
C THR A 205 8.95 5.51 -6.22
N LEU A 206 8.31 4.85 -5.25
CA LEU A 206 8.71 4.81 -3.84
C LEU A 206 9.44 3.49 -3.58
N THR A 207 10.59 3.53 -2.91
CA THR A 207 11.31 2.37 -2.40
C THR A 207 11.60 2.56 -0.91
N LEU A 208 11.31 1.54 -0.11
CA LEU A 208 11.52 1.48 1.32
C LEU A 208 12.49 0.34 1.66
N THR A 209 13.54 0.65 2.40
CA THR A 209 14.59 -0.29 2.80
C THR A 209 15.07 -0.02 4.22
N ASP A 210 16.00 -0.83 4.75
CA ASP A 210 16.65 -0.61 6.05
C ASP A 210 15.63 -0.33 7.18
N PHE A 211 14.69 -1.28 7.34
CA PHE A 211 13.61 -1.22 8.32
C PHE A 211 14.17 -1.34 9.75
N LYS A 212 13.82 -0.39 10.61
CA LYS A 212 14.33 -0.24 11.99
C LYS A 212 13.22 0.22 12.93
N SER A 213 13.48 0.24 14.23
CA SER A 213 12.62 0.96 15.19
C SER A 213 12.45 2.43 14.79
N VAL A 214 11.38 3.07 15.29
CA VAL A 214 11.12 4.49 15.06
C VAL A 214 12.31 5.37 15.46
N VAL A 215 12.54 6.43 14.69
CA VAL A 215 13.54 7.45 15.01
C VAL A 215 12.88 8.69 15.60
N SER A 216 13.54 9.31 16.58
CA SER A 216 13.06 10.59 17.13
C SER A 216 13.27 11.72 16.11
N VAL A 217 12.22 12.50 15.89
CA VAL A 217 12.23 13.66 15.00
C VAL A 217 11.66 14.86 15.74
N SER A 218 12.52 15.87 15.90
CA SER A 218 12.21 17.11 16.59
C SER A 218 12.29 18.26 15.60
N ALA A 219 11.64 19.38 15.94
CA ALA A 219 11.80 20.62 15.20
C ALA A 219 13.31 20.96 15.09
N PRO A 220 13.77 21.45 13.93
CA PRO A 220 15.14 21.87 13.79
C PRO A 220 15.42 23.08 14.70
N VAL A 221 16.62 23.14 15.27
CA VAL A 221 17.07 24.29 16.04
C VAL A 221 17.40 25.41 15.07
N ALA A 222 16.88 26.62 15.33
CA ALA A 222 17.27 27.81 14.59
C ALA A 222 18.77 28.06 14.82
N ARG A 223 19.56 27.99 13.76
CA ARG A 223 20.95 28.46 13.71
C ARG A 223 21.12 29.22 12.42
#